data_AF-A0A1M5H3Z0-F1
#
_entry.id   AF-A0A1M5H3Z0-F1
#
_cell.length_a   1.000
_cell.length_b   1.000
_cell.length_c   1.000
_cell.angle_alpha   90.00
_cell.angle_beta   90.00
_cell.angle_gamma   90.00
#
_symmetry.space_group_name_H-M   'P 1'
#
loop_
_entity.id
_entity.type
_entity.pdbx_description
1 polymer ?
#
loop_
_entity_poly.entity_id
_entity_poly.type
_entity_poly.pdbx_seq_one_letter_code
_entity_poly.pdbx_strand_id
1 'polypeptide(L)'
;MNENNDAIGDQLPDRLSTDPKSPYYNEAVLARDVGIRFKGVEKTNVEEYCVSEGWVRVTAGNAKDRYGNPLTIKVHGPVEPYFRDKGVA
;
A
#
# COMPACT_ATOMS: atom_id res chain seq x y z
N MET A 1 -32.45 4.66 -12.60
CA MET A 1 -31.12 4.56 -13.23
C MET A 1 -30.16 5.12 -12.21
N ASN A 2 -29.44 4.25 -11.51
CA ASN A 2 -28.64 4.67 -10.35
C ASN A 2 -27.28 5.15 -10.85
N GLU A 3 -27.13 6.47 -10.91
CA GLU A 3 -25.84 7.18 -10.74
C GLU A 3 -25.15 6.65 -9.48
N ASN A 4 -23.83 6.41 -9.54
CA ASN A 4 -22.83 6.36 -8.45
C ASN A 4 -21.63 5.49 -8.89
N ASN A 5 -21.03 5.74 -10.06
CA ASN A 5 -19.83 5.01 -10.52
C ASN A 5 -18.56 5.89 -10.57
N ASP A 6 -18.63 7.14 -10.11
CA ASP A 6 -17.52 8.10 -10.19
C ASP A 6 -16.71 8.23 -8.88
N ALA A 7 -17.13 7.57 -7.79
CA ALA A 7 -16.40 7.56 -6.51
C ALA A 7 -15.40 6.41 -6.37
N ILE A 8 -15.49 5.39 -7.23
CA ILE A 8 -14.58 4.21 -7.23
C ILE A 8 -13.18 4.60 -7.77
N GLY A 9 -13.09 5.75 -8.43
CA GLY A 9 -11.86 6.30 -8.96
C GLY A 9 -10.97 6.98 -7.91
N ASP A 10 -11.36 7.13 -6.65
CA ASP A 10 -10.50 7.80 -5.65
C ASP A 10 -10.27 7.02 -4.37
N GLN A 11 -10.86 5.84 -4.24
CA GLN A 11 -10.79 5.07 -3.02
C GLN A 11 -9.75 3.97 -3.16
N LEU A 12 -8.72 4.03 -2.31
CA LEU A 12 -7.72 2.98 -2.18
C LEU A 12 -8.36 1.73 -1.55
N PRO A 13 -7.97 0.52 -1.99
CA PRO A 13 -8.49 -0.71 -1.42
C PRO A 13 -8.04 -0.84 0.04
N ASP A 14 -8.81 -1.59 0.84
CA ASP A 14 -8.48 -1.87 2.25
C ASP A 14 -7.12 -2.57 2.39
N ARG A 15 -6.83 -3.48 1.47
CA ARG A 15 -5.58 -4.23 1.39
C ARG A 15 -5.02 -4.15 -0.01
N LEU A 16 -3.74 -3.78 -0.11
CA LEU A 16 -3.00 -3.74 -1.36
C LEU A 16 -1.62 -4.33 -1.15
N SER A 17 -1.18 -5.12 -2.12
CA SER A 17 0.15 -5.71 -2.19
C SER A 17 0.85 -5.26 -3.47
N THR A 18 2.15 -4.99 -3.38
CA THR A 18 3.01 -4.77 -4.54
C THR A 18 3.51 -6.07 -5.16
N ASP A 19 3.34 -7.21 -4.47
CA ASP A 19 3.76 -8.52 -4.96
C ASP A 19 2.70 -9.12 -5.91
N PRO A 20 3.05 -9.42 -7.17
CA PRO A 20 2.09 -9.91 -8.17
C PRO A 20 1.55 -11.32 -7.91
N LYS A 21 2.13 -12.06 -6.96
CA LYS A 21 1.63 -13.38 -6.54
C LYS A 21 0.64 -13.28 -5.37
N SER A 22 0.50 -12.11 -4.77
CA SER A 22 -0.48 -11.87 -3.71
C SER A 22 -1.89 -11.74 -4.31
N PRO A 23 -2.93 -12.31 -3.68
CA PRO A 23 -4.32 -12.11 -4.10
C PRO A 23 -4.80 -10.65 -3.95
N TYR A 24 -4.03 -9.81 -3.26
CA TYR A 24 -4.32 -8.39 -3.06
C TYR A 24 -3.48 -7.49 -3.98
N TYR A 25 -2.87 -8.06 -5.02
CA TYR A 25 -2.19 -7.30 -6.06
C TYR A 25 -3.20 -6.60 -6.96
N ASN A 26 -3.00 -5.30 -7.20
CA ASN A 26 -3.82 -4.53 -8.13
C ASN A 26 -2.96 -3.52 -8.90
N GLU A 27 -2.57 -3.90 -10.12
CA GLU A 27 -1.74 -3.08 -11.00
C GLU A 27 -2.35 -1.70 -11.29
N ALA A 28 -3.66 -1.62 -11.52
CA ALA A 28 -4.33 -0.37 -11.85
C ALA A 28 -4.26 0.66 -10.70
N VAL A 29 -4.29 0.18 -9.45
CA VAL A 29 -4.13 1.03 -8.27
C VAL A 29 -2.66 1.42 -8.08
N LEU A 30 -1.74 0.46 -8.21
CA LEU A 30 -0.29 0.69 -8.08
C LEU A 30 0.24 1.66 -9.14
N ALA A 31 -0.33 1.66 -10.34
CA ALA A 31 0.02 2.56 -11.43
C ALA A 31 -0.25 4.05 -11.11
N ARG A 32 -1.08 4.35 -10.11
CA ARG A 32 -1.49 5.70 -9.73
C ARG A 32 -0.63 6.33 -8.62
N ASP A 33 0.56 5.77 -8.40
CA ASP A 33 1.54 6.15 -7.37
C ASP A 33 0.93 6.26 -5.96
N VAL A 34 0.91 5.14 -5.25
CA VAL A 34 0.32 5.02 -3.91
C VAL A 34 1.37 5.31 -2.84
N GLY A 35 1.07 6.27 -1.96
CA GLY A 35 1.81 6.53 -0.73
C GLY A 35 1.09 5.99 0.49
N ILE A 36 1.84 5.71 1.57
CA ILE A 36 1.26 5.22 2.83
C ILE A 36 1.85 6.02 3.98
N ARG A 37 0.97 6.57 4.82
CA ARG A 37 1.34 7.17 6.09
C ARG A 37 1.03 6.16 7.20
N PHE A 38 2.06 5.74 7.91
CA PHE A 38 1.98 4.77 8.98
C PHE A 38 2.38 5.42 10.30
N LYS A 39 1.47 5.44 11.28
CA LYS A 39 1.67 6.16 12.55
C LYS A 39 2.06 7.63 12.35
N GLY A 40 1.42 8.30 11.39
CA GLY A 40 1.73 9.71 11.05
C GLY A 40 3.03 9.92 10.26
N VAL A 41 3.80 8.86 9.99
CA VAL A 41 5.07 8.94 9.24
C VAL A 41 4.88 8.39 7.84
N GLU A 42 5.31 9.14 6.83
CA GLU A 42 5.30 8.66 5.45
C GLU A 42 6.27 7.48 5.27
N LYS A 43 5.79 6.42 4.62
CA LYS A 43 6.53 5.22 4.28
C LYS A 43 6.51 5.02 2.78
N THR A 44 7.68 4.83 2.21
CA THR A 44 7.91 4.60 0.78
C THR A 44 8.32 3.16 0.47
N ASN A 45 8.70 2.40 1.50
CA ASN A 45 9.19 1.03 1.43
C ASN A 45 8.15 0.01 1.90
N VAL A 46 6.86 0.29 1.67
CA VAL A 46 5.76 -0.62 2.03
C VAL A 46 5.52 -1.57 0.85
N GLU A 47 5.55 -2.86 1.12
CA GLU A 47 5.20 -3.90 0.15
C GLU A 47 3.74 -4.33 0.24
N GLU A 48 3.15 -4.29 1.44
CA GLU A 48 1.74 -4.63 1.63
C GLU A 48 1.17 -3.84 2.80
N TYR A 49 -0.11 -3.49 2.73
CA TYR A 49 -0.82 -2.89 3.85
C TYR A 49 -2.21 -3.49 4.02
N CYS A 50 -2.75 -3.43 5.23
CA CYS A 50 -4.17 -3.66 5.49
C CYS A 50 -4.67 -2.60 6.48
N VAL A 51 -5.66 -1.82 6.06
CA VAL A 51 -6.25 -0.73 6.86
C VAL A 51 -7.14 -1.29 7.95
N SER A 52 -8.04 -2.23 7.62
CA SER A 52 -8.97 -2.85 8.57
C SER A 52 -8.25 -3.57 9.72
N GLU A 53 -7.18 -4.31 9.41
CA GLU A 53 -6.37 -4.98 10.44
C GLU A 53 -5.29 -4.07 11.05
N GLY A 54 -5.07 -2.87 10.49
CA GLY A 54 -4.12 -1.88 10.99
C GLY A 54 -2.66 -2.36 10.98
N TRP A 55 -2.14 -2.78 9.83
CA TRP A 55 -0.73 -3.15 9.71
C TRP A 55 -0.15 -2.86 8.33
N VAL A 56 1.17 -2.70 8.28
CA VAL A 56 1.95 -2.63 7.03
C VAL A 56 3.10 -3.63 7.06
N ARG A 57 3.44 -4.20 5.91
CA ARG A 57 4.65 -4.97 5.66
C ARG A 57 5.63 -4.05 4.93
N VAL A 58 6.76 -3.79 5.55
CA VAL A 58 7.81 -2.93 5.02
C VAL A 58 9.09 -3.70 4.80
N THR A 59 9.86 -3.33 3.78
CA THR A 59 11.20 -3.86 3.59
C THR A 59 12.15 -3.26 4.63
N ALA A 60 12.82 -4.12 5.39
CA ALA A 60 13.73 -3.75 6.47
C ALA A 60 15.15 -3.47 5.95
N GLY A 61 15.34 -2.27 5.41
CA GLY A 61 16.63 -1.84 4.87
C GLY A 61 17.07 -2.67 3.66
N ASN A 62 18.38 -2.86 3.50
CA ASN A 62 18.96 -3.61 2.39
C ASN A 62 19.17 -5.11 2.68
N ALA A 63 18.67 -5.59 3.82
CA ALA A 63 18.83 -6.98 4.21
C ALA A 63 18.06 -7.92 3.27
N LYS A 64 18.69 -9.02 2.89
CA LYS A 64 18.09 -10.08 2.08
C LYS A 64 18.08 -11.39 2.86
N ASP A 65 17.04 -12.19 2.71
CA ASP A 65 16.98 -13.55 3.25
C ASP A 65 17.92 -14.49 2.46
N ARG A 66 18.07 -15.76 2.90
CA ARG A 66 18.93 -16.79 2.27
C ARG A 66 18.64 -17.02 0.78
N TYR A 67 17.44 -16.68 0.31
CA TYR A 67 17.02 -16.79 -1.08
C TYR A 67 17.24 -15.51 -1.89
N GLY A 68 17.85 -14.47 -1.31
CA GLY A 68 18.08 -13.18 -1.95
C GLY A 68 16.87 -12.24 -1.97
N ASN A 69 15.74 -12.64 -1.37
CA ASN A 69 14.55 -11.81 -1.26
C ASN A 69 14.73 -10.72 -0.20
N PRO A 70 14.23 -9.50 -0.42
CA PRO A 70 14.24 -8.46 0.60
C PRO A 70 13.60 -8.95 1.90
N LEU A 71 14.24 -8.67 3.04
CA LEU A 71 13.67 -8.99 4.33
C LEU A 71 12.53 -8.03 4.63
N THR A 72 11.35 -8.58 4.88
CA THR A 72 10.16 -7.78 5.20
C THR A 72 9.79 -7.93 6.66
N ILE A 73 9.30 -6.84 7.27
CA ILE A 73 8.78 -6.85 8.64
C ILE A 73 7.35 -6.34 8.61
N LYS A 74 6.45 -7.09 9.24
CA LYS A 74 5.08 -6.66 9.51
C LYS A 74 5.05 -5.84 10.79
N VAL A 75 4.54 -4.61 10.70
CA VAL A 75 4.39 -3.69 11.83
C VAL A 75 2.93 -3.26 11.95
N HIS A 76 2.42 -3.22 13.19
CA HIS A 76 1.03 -2.87 13.50
C HIS A 76 0.89 -1.41 13.94
N GLY A 77 -0.20 -0.77 13.50
CA GLY A 77 -0.53 0.63 13.77
C GLY A 77 -1.50 1.23 12.75
N PRO A 78 -1.95 2.48 12.97
CA PRO A 78 -2.78 3.21 12.02
C PRO A 78 -2.09 3.30 10.65
N VAL A 79 -2.86 2.94 9.62
CA VAL A 79 -2.45 2.91 8.21
C VAL A 79 -3.35 3.87 7.43
N GLU A 80 -2.75 4.84 6.77
CA GLU A 80 -3.44 5.84 5.97
C GLU A 80 -2.85 5.84 4.55
N PRO A 81 -3.43 5.05 3.62
CA PRO A 81 -3.00 5.07 2.22
C PRO A 81 -3.56 6.32 1.52
N TYR A 82 -2.80 6.90 0.59
CA TYR A 82 -3.22 8.06 -0.20
C TYR A 82 -2.59 7.99 -1.61
N PHE A 83 -3.24 8.61 -2.60
CA PHE A 83 -2.63 8.81 -3.91
C PHE A 83 -1.67 9.99 -3.87
N ARG A 84 -0.45 9.80 -4.38
CA ARG A 84 0.54 10.88 -4.46
C ARG A 84 0.30 11.83 -5.64
N ASP A 85 -0.38 11.36 -6.67
CA ASP A 85 -0.79 12.16 -7.85
C ASP A 85 -1.66 13.37 -7.47
N LYS A 86 -2.52 13.24 -6.45
CA LYS A 86 -3.35 14.36 -5.96
C LYS A 86 -2.58 15.40 -5.12
N GLY A 87 -1.26 15.28 -5.03
CA GLY A 87 -0.39 16.11 -4.18
C GLY A 87 0.37 17.23 -4.88
N VAL A 88 0.04 17.59 -6.13
CA VAL A 88 0.72 18.69 -6.84
C VAL A 88 -0.29 19.69 -7.40
N ALA A 89 -0.31 20.86 -6.75
CA ALA A 89 -0.76 22.14 -7.33
C ALA A 89 0.44 22.85 -7.95
#